data_AF-A0A4S4KLL1-F1
#
_entry.id   AF-A0A4S4KLL1-F1
#
_cell.length_a   1.000
_cell.length_b   1.000
_cell.length_c   1.000
_cell.angle_alpha   90.00
_cell.angle_beta   90.00
_cell.angle_gamma   90.00
#
_symmetry.space_group_name_H-M   'P 1'
#
loop_
_entity.id
_entity.type
_entity.pdbx_description
1 polymer ?
#
loop_
_entity_poly.entity_id
_entity_poly.type
_entity_poly.pdbx_seq_one_letter_code
_entity_poly.pdbx_strand_id
1 'polypeptide(L)'
;MFASSVLVALVALPFVVQSVAADCTRTYTITDGDICDSISAAHNVSTYQLAVVNPKIDAQCNNLQPGDTLCLGLTGQDCTTTYVVSQEDTCDLITSKHSINSTMLWANNPQINADCSNLYVGEVLCAGSVFAAPPPPASMPAATIPATAIPAGPTSVLSSTPAITSAAPTPSPSADDDDDDIPFCDEL
;
A
#
# COMPACT_ATOMS: atom_id res chain seq x y z
N MET A 1 -64.51 -30.31 -23.06
CA MET A 1 -63.19 -29.68 -23.35
C MET A 1 -62.49 -29.58 -22.01
N PHE A 2 -61.62 -30.55 -21.70
CA PHE A 2 -60.96 -30.71 -20.40
C PHE A 2 -59.60 -30.03 -20.46
N ALA A 3 -59.40 -28.95 -19.70
CA ALA A 3 -58.10 -28.31 -19.55
C ALA A 3 -57.28 -29.10 -18.51
N SER A 4 -56.21 -29.76 -18.96
CA SER A 4 -55.20 -30.36 -18.08
C SER A 4 -54.24 -29.28 -17.59
N SER A 5 -54.27 -29.00 -16.29
CA SER A 5 -53.26 -28.18 -15.62
C SER A 5 -52.08 -29.07 -15.25
N VAL A 6 -50.93 -28.84 -15.91
CA VAL A 6 -49.66 -29.47 -15.53
C VAL A 6 -48.97 -28.56 -14.51
N LEU A 7 -48.91 -29.01 -13.25
CA LEU A 7 -48.08 -28.40 -12.22
C LEU A 7 -46.62 -28.81 -12.43
N VAL A 8 -45.77 -27.87 -12.82
CA VAL A 8 -44.31 -28.04 -12.85
C VAL A 8 -43.78 -27.73 -11.45
N ALA A 9 -43.43 -28.77 -10.69
CA ALA A 9 -42.74 -28.61 -9.42
C ALA A 9 -41.28 -28.24 -9.67
N LEU A 10 -40.92 -26.99 -9.37
CA LEU A 10 -39.56 -26.46 -9.47
C LEU A 10 -38.76 -26.97 -8.25
N VAL A 11 -37.97 -28.02 -8.45
CA VAL A 11 -37.09 -28.57 -7.41
C VAL A 11 -35.91 -27.62 -7.24
N ALA A 12 -36.00 -26.74 -6.23
CA ALA A 12 -34.87 -25.91 -5.80
C ALA A 12 -33.82 -26.80 -5.13
N LEU A 13 -32.76 -27.14 -5.87
CA LEU A 13 -31.58 -27.79 -5.30
C LEU A 13 -30.83 -26.76 -4.43
N PRO A 14 -30.52 -27.07 -3.17
CA PRO A 14 -29.67 -26.21 -2.37
C PRO A 14 -28.27 -26.20 -2.99
N PHE A 15 -27.83 -25.04 -3.47
CA PHE A 15 -26.43 -24.79 -3.79
C PHE A 15 -25.64 -24.88 -2.49
N VAL A 16 -25.01 -26.04 -2.25
CA VAL A 16 -24.06 -26.20 -1.16
C VAL A 16 -22.81 -25.42 -1.56
N VAL A 17 -22.66 -24.22 -1.01
CA VAL A 17 -21.40 -23.47 -1.09
C VAL A 17 -20.41 -24.22 -0.19
N GLN A 18 -19.70 -25.20 -0.75
CA GLN A 18 -18.63 -25.87 -0.02
C GLN A 18 -17.49 -24.86 0.12
N SER A 19 -17.34 -24.29 1.31
CA SER A 19 -16.10 -23.61 1.67
C SER A 19 -15.01 -24.67 1.72
N VAL A 20 -14.25 -24.82 0.64
CA VAL A 20 -12.98 -25.54 0.72
C VAL A 20 -12.12 -24.72 1.66
N ALA A 21 -11.93 -25.20 2.89
CA ALA A 21 -10.91 -24.63 3.75
C ALA A 21 -9.60 -24.89 3.02
N ALA A 22 -8.97 -23.84 2.47
CA ALA A 22 -7.73 -24.02 1.75
C ALA A 22 -6.65 -24.50 2.74
N ASP A 23 -5.95 -25.57 2.39
CA ASP A 23 -4.92 -26.15 3.24
C ASP A 23 -3.67 -25.28 3.24
N CYS A 24 -3.03 -25.17 4.41
CA CYS A 24 -1.76 -24.49 4.54
C CYS A 24 -0.64 -25.22 3.78
N THR A 25 0.04 -24.52 2.87
CA THR A 25 1.10 -25.10 2.03
C THR A 25 2.50 -24.93 2.60
N ARG A 26 2.72 -23.86 3.37
CA ARG A 26 4.01 -23.52 3.96
C ARG A 26 3.82 -23.10 5.40
N THR A 27 4.68 -23.57 6.28
CA THR A 27 4.62 -23.27 7.72
C THR A 27 5.93 -22.70 8.21
N TYR A 28 5.85 -21.96 9.32
CA TYR A 28 6.99 -21.42 10.05
C TYR A 28 6.75 -21.55 11.55
N THR A 29 7.80 -21.84 12.32
CA THR A 29 7.74 -21.86 13.79
C THR A 29 8.35 -20.59 14.33
N ILE A 30 7.57 -19.83 15.09
CA ILE A 30 7.98 -18.54 15.66
C ILE A 30 9.18 -18.74 16.59
N THR A 31 10.17 -17.87 16.44
CA THR A 31 11.36 -17.79 17.28
C THR A 31 11.34 -16.53 18.14
N ASP A 32 12.21 -16.48 19.15
CA ASP A 32 12.29 -15.33 20.06
C ASP A 32 12.75 -14.07 19.30
N GLY A 33 12.02 -12.97 19.48
CA GLY A 33 12.28 -11.70 18.80
C GLY A 33 11.63 -11.54 17.42
N ASP A 34 10.91 -12.55 16.92
CA ASP A 34 10.19 -12.44 15.66
C ASP A 34 9.03 -11.44 15.73
N ILE A 35 8.88 -10.69 14.65
CA ILE A 35 7.71 -9.87 14.34
C ILE A 35 7.18 -10.22 12.94
N CYS A 36 5.91 -9.91 12.65
CA CYS A 36 5.31 -10.23 11.34
C CYS A 36 6.14 -9.77 10.16
N ASP A 37 6.67 -8.54 10.18
CA ASP A 37 7.44 -8.00 9.06
C ASP A 37 8.76 -8.73 8.85
N SER A 38 9.45 -9.09 9.93
CA SER A 38 10.71 -9.86 9.86
C SER A 38 10.49 -11.29 9.32
N ILE A 39 9.42 -11.97 9.76
CA ILE A 39 9.02 -13.27 9.22
C ILE A 39 8.65 -13.11 7.75
N SER A 40 7.85 -12.10 7.44
CA SER A 40 7.35 -11.83 6.09
C SER A 40 8.50 -11.61 5.10
N ALA A 41 9.48 -10.78 5.48
CA ALA A 41 10.65 -10.48 4.68
C ALA A 41 11.56 -11.71 4.53
N ALA A 42 11.77 -12.49 5.59
CA ALA A 42 12.61 -13.68 5.56
C ALA A 42 12.01 -14.84 4.76
N HIS A 43 10.68 -14.94 4.71
CA HIS A 43 9.97 -16.10 4.15
C HIS A 43 9.15 -15.80 2.90
N ASN A 44 9.33 -14.63 2.29
CA ASN A 44 8.62 -14.18 1.08
C ASN A 44 7.12 -14.43 1.19
N VAL A 45 6.51 -13.85 2.22
CA VAL A 45 5.06 -13.80 2.41
C VAL A 45 4.69 -12.34 2.64
N SER A 46 3.55 -11.88 2.10
CA SER A 46 3.11 -10.52 2.40
C SER A 46 2.64 -10.42 3.86
N THR A 47 2.92 -9.29 4.52
CA THR A 47 2.45 -9.05 5.89
C THR A 47 0.93 -9.21 5.98
N TYR A 48 0.22 -8.79 4.94
CA TYR A 48 -1.22 -9.00 4.78
C TYR A 48 -1.61 -10.48 4.78
N GLN A 49 -1.02 -11.28 3.89
CA GLN A 49 -1.35 -12.70 3.76
C GLN A 49 -1.08 -13.41 5.08
N LEU A 50 0.06 -13.14 5.72
CA LEU A 50 0.43 -13.71 7.01
C LEU A 50 -0.64 -13.44 8.08
N ALA A 51 -1.12 -12.20 8.18
CA ALA A 51 -2.16 -11.84 9.13
C ALA A 51 -3.51 -12.52 8.82
N VAL A 52 -3.90 -12.61 7.54
CA VAL A 52 -5.21 -13.15 7.14
C VAL A 52 -5.30 -14.65 7.36
N VAL A 53 -4.25 -15.40 7.02
CA VAL A 53 -4.28 -16.87 7.10
C VAL A 53 -4.07 -17.37 8.53
N ASN A 54 -3.66 -16.50 9.45
CA ASN A 54 -3.47 -16.80 10.87
C ASN A 54 -4.39 -15.93 11.73
N PRO A 55 -5.69 -16.27 11.87
CA PRO A 55 -6.68 -15.44 12.56
C PRO A 55 -6.42 -15.22 14.07
N LYS A 56 -5.42 -15.90 14.64
CA LYS A 56 -4.96 -15.66 16.01
C LYS A 56 -4.05 -14.44 16.11
N ILE A 57 -3.41 -14.00 15.01
CA ILE A 57 -2.58 -12.80 14.98
C ILE A 57 -3.50 -11.58 15.07
N ASP A 58 -3.21 -10.66 15.98
CA ASP A 58 -3.94 -9.40 16.06
C ASP A 58 -3.49 -8.38 15.01
N ALA A 59 -4.24 -7.30 14.87
CA ALA A 59 -3.97 -6.27 13.86
C ALA A 59 -2.60 -5.58 14.02
N GLN A 60 -1.97 -5.64 15.20
CA GLN A 60 -0.66 -5.05 15.44
C GLN A 60 0.48 -6.06 15.38
N CYS A 61 0.16 -7.35 15.17
CA CYS A 61 1.08 -8.47 15.22
C CYS A 61 2.02 -8.45 16.44
N ASN A 62 1.50 -8.09 17.61
CA ASN A 62 2.29 -8.02 18.84
C ASN A 62 2.09 -9.25 19.76
N ASN A 63 1.25 -10.19 19.34
CA ASN A 63 0.85 -11.35 20.14
C ASN A 63 1.50 -12.67 19.72
N LEU A 64 2.54 -12.63 18.88
CA LEU A 64 3.28 -13.83 18.49
C LEU A 64 3.91 -14.52 19.71
N GLN A 65 3.83 -15.85 19.77
CA GLN A 65 4.40 -16.65 20.84
C GLN A 65 5.49 -17.58 20.27
N PRO A 66 6.75 -17.52 20.77
CA PRO A 66 7.79 -18.45 20.36
C PRO A 66 7.35 -19.92 20.53
N GLY A 67 7.61 -20.73 19.50
CA GLY A 67 7.19 -22.13 19.42
C GLY A 67 5.84 -22.38 18.75
N ASP A 68 5.00 -21.34 18.59
CA ASP A 68 3.76 -21.48 17.81
C ASP A 68 4.07 -21.62 16.31
N THR A 69 3.22 -22.36 15.60
CA THR A 69 3.34 -22.55 14.15
C THR A 69 2.40 -21.61 13.41
N LEU A 70 2.96 -20.81 12.51
CA LEU A 70 2.25 -19.97 11.57
C LEU A 70 2.11 -20.64 10.21
N CYS A 71 0.98 -20.39 9.57
CA CYS A 71 0.80 -20.65 8.15
C CYS A 71 1.33 -19.47 7.33
N LEU A 72 2.16 -19.73 6.33
CA LEU A 72 2.72 -18.70 5.45
C LEU A 72 1.93 -18.55 4.15
N GLY A 73 1.12 -19.54 3.76
CA GLY A 73 0.38 -19.50 2.50
C GLY A 73 -0.60 -20.66 2.39
N LEU A 74 -1.66 -20.46 1.61
CA LEU A 74 -2.70 -21.45 1.40
C LEU A 74 -2.59 -22.04 -0.02
N THR A 75 -3.14 -23.23 -0.21
CA THR A 75 -3.15 -23.88 -1.53
C THR A 75 -3.92 -23.01 -2.53
N GLY A 76 -3.22 -22.56 -3.58
CA GLY A 76 -3.78 -21.67 -4.60
C GLY A 76 -3.88 -20.19 -4.19
N GLN A 77 -3.47 -19.83 -2.98
CA GLN A 77 -3.42 -18.46 -2.46
C GLN A 77 -2.12 -18.27 -1.65
N ASP A 78 -0.99 -18.23 -2.37
CA ASP A 78 0.33 -18.06 -1.79
C ASP A 78 1.18 -17.13 -2.66
N CYS A 79 1.24 -15.84 -2.29
CA CYS A 79 2.07 -14.88 -2.97
C CYS A 79 3.54 -14.99 -2.54
N THR A 80 4.38 -15.49 -3.45
CA THR A 80 5.82 -15.66 -3.23
C THR A 80 6.67 -14.57 -3.87
N THR A 81 6.10 -13.79 -4.81
CA THR A 81 6.74 -12.58 -5.34
C THR A 81 6.41 -11.41 -4.44
N THR A 82 7.30 -11.11 -3.51
CA THR A 82 7.10 -10.05 -2.50
C THR A 82 8.03 -8.87 -2.70
N TYR A 83 7.66 -7.73 -2.10
CA TYR A 83 8.46 -6.52 -2.05
C TYR A 83 8.49 -5.96 -0.63
N VAL A 84 9.68 -5.67 -0.10
CA VAL A 84 9.85 -5.01 1.20
C VAL A 84 9.89 -3.51 0.97
N VAL A 85 8.92 -2.80 1.55
CA VAL A 85 8.77 -1.36 1.42
C VAL A 85 9.97 -0.66 2.06
N SER A 86 10.57 0.24 1.29
CA SER A 86 11.71 1.05 1.67
C SER A 86 11.31 2.52 1.86
N GLN A 87 12.24 3.32 2.38
CA GLN A 87 12.03 4.76 2.49
C GLN A 87 11.85 5.40 1.10
N GLU A 88 10.96 6.39 1.02
CA GLU A 88 10.57 7.12 -0.19
C GLU A 88 9.77 6.29 -1.22
N ASP A 89 9.40 5.05 -0.90
CA ASP A 89 8.57 4.25 -1.78
C ASP A 89 7.13 4.79 -1.90
N THR A 90 6.61 4.69 -3.11
CA THR A 90 5.20 4.93 -3.46
C THR A 90 4.66 3.73 -4.22
N CYS A 91 3.34 3.56 -4.25
CA CYS A 91 2.72 2.48 -5.05
C CYS A 91 3.13 2.55 -6.53
N ASP A 92 3.32 3.75 -7.09
CA ASP A 92 3.71 3.92 -8.49
C ASP A 92 5.15 3.43 -8.75
N LEU A 93 6.07 3.67 -7.81
CA LEU A 93 7.44 3.15 -7.91
C LEU A 93 7.45 1.62 -7.80
N ILE A 94 6.69 1.07 -6.86
CA ILE A 94 6.61 -0.38 -6.63
C ILE A 94 5.98 -1.09 -7.84
N THR A 95 4.85 -0.58 -8.35
CA THR A 95 4.18 -1.15 -9.53
C THR A 95 5.08 -1.12 -10.76
N SER A 96 5.78 0.00 -11.01
CA SER A 96 6.73 0.14 -12.10
C SER A 96 7.90 -0.85 -11.97
N LYS A 97 8.48 -0.99 -10.77
CA LYS A 97 9.60 -1.90 -10.48
C LYS A 97 9.23 -3.36 -10.73
N HIS A 98 8.00 -3.74 -10.42
CA HIS A 98 7.50 -5.11 -10.59
C HIS A 98 6.74 -5.34 -11.91
N SER A 99 6.63 -4.32 -12.77
CA SER A 99 5.88 -4.39 -14.03
C SER A 99 4.43 -4.86 -13.85
N ILE A 100 3.77 -4.41 -12.77
CA ILE A 100 2.35 -4.67 -12.48
C ILE A 100 1.56 -3.36 -12.53
N ASN A 101 0.23 -3.42 -12.64
CA ASN A 101 -0.61 -2.22 -12.50
C ASN A 101 -1.11 -2.05 -11.06
N SER A 102 -1.58 -0.85 -10.71
CA SER A 102 -2.09 -0.55 -9.36
C SER A 102 -3.28 -1.43 -8.98
N THR A 103 -4.11 -1.82 -9.95
CA THR A 103 -5.22 -2.77 -9.73
C THR A 103 -4.73 -4.11 -9.20
N MET A 104 -3.66 -4.66 -9.79
CA MET A 104 -3.06 -5.92 -9.33
C MET A 104 -2.43 -5.74 -7.95
N LEU A 105 -1.72 -4.63 -7.73
CA LEU A 105 -1.12 -4.34 -6.41
C LEU A 105 -2.20 -4.28 -5.33
N TRP A 106 -3.28 -3.52 -5.52
CA TRP A 106 -4.35 -3.40 -4.52
C TRP A 106 -5.15 -4.68 -4.32
N ALA A 107 -5.38 -5.45 -5.38
CA ALA A 107 -6.08 -6.72 -5.23
C ALA A 107 -5.27 -7.74 -4.42
N ASN A 108 -3.94 -7.72 -4.57
CA ASN A 108 -3.03 -8.54 -3.79
C ASN A 108 -2.70 -7.95 -2.40
N ASN A 109 -2.99 -6.67 -2.18
CA ASN A 109 -2.74 -5.98 -0.92
C ASN A 109 -3.95 -5.10 -0.54
N PRO A 110 -5.10 -5.72 -0.19
CA PRO A 110 -6.33 -4.99 0.14
C PRO A 110 -6.23 -4.07 1.35
N GLN A 111 -5.16 -4.20 2.15
CA GLN A 111 -4.88 -3.30 3.27
C GLN A 111 -4.38 -1.93 2.82
N ILE A 112 -3.87 -1.80 1.59
CA ILE A 112 -3.41 -0.51 1.04
C ILE A 112 -4.63 0.35 0.68
N ASN A 113 -4.64 1.59 1.16
CA ASN A 113 -5.69 2.54 0.83
C ASN A 113 -5.53 3.11 -0.58
N ALA A 114 -6.59 3.72 -1.11
CA ALA A 114 -6.60 4.24 -2.49
C ALA A 114 -5.51 5.30 -2.74
N ASP A 115 -5.15 6.07 -1.71
CA ASP A 115 -4.14 7.13 -1.78
C ASP A 115 -2.71 6.62 -1.59
N CYS A 116 -2.53 5.30 -1.34
CA CYS A 116 -1.26 4.69 -0.98
C CYS A 116 -0.52 5.36 0.19
N SER A 117 -1.26 6.00 1.10
CA SER A 117 -0.70 6.82 2.18
C SER A 117 -0.37 6.04 3.46
N ASN A 118 -0.76 4.76 3.51
CA ASN A 118 -0.56 3.90 4.68
C ASN A 118 0.62 2.91 4.56
N LEU A 119 1.51 3.10 3.59
CA LEU A 119 2.74 2.33 3.49
C LEU A 119 3.75 2.75 4.57
N TYR A 120 4.44 1.77 5.13
CA TYR A 120 5.53 2.00 6.09
C TYR A 120 6.77 1.16 5.76
N VAL A 121 7.93 1.67 6.16
CA VAL A 121 9.21 1.00 5.93
C VAL A 121 9.23 -0.35 6.66
N GLY A 122 9.58 -1.41 5.92
CA GLY A 122 9.60 -2.79 6.42
C GLY A 122 8.34 -3.59 6.11
N GLU A 123 7.22 -2.96 5.73
CA GLU A 123 6.02 -3.67 5.30
C GLU A 123 6.33 -4.55 4.07
N VAL A 124 5.82 -5.79 4.05
CA VAL A 124 6.04 -6.70 2.93
C VAL A 124 4.76 -6.83 2.10
N LEU A 125 4.83 -6.38 0.85
CA LEU A 125 3.73 -6.41 -0.10
C LEU A 125 3.82 -7.62 -1.03
N CYS A 126 2.68 -8.14 -1.43
CA CYS A 126 2.59 -9.06 -2.56
C CYS A 126 2.70 -8.28 -3.87
N ALA A 127 3.81 -8.44 -4.58
CA ALA A 127 4.10 -7.76 -5.85
C ALA A 127 4.04 -8.73 -7.05
N GLY A 128 3.28 -9.82 -6.91
CA GLY A 128 3.04 -10.79 -7.97
C GLY A 128 2.14 -10.24 -9.08
N SER A 129 2.34 -10.73 -10.30
CA SER A 129 1.57 -10.35 -11.49
C SER A 129 0.25 -11.14 -11.65
N VAL A 130 -0.13 -11.93 -10.65
CA VAL A 130 -1.35 -12.73 -10.60
C VAL A 130 -2.03 -12.55 -9.25
N PHE A 131 -3.34 -12.77 -9.20
CA PHE A 131 -4.09 -12.78 -7.94
C PHE A 131 -3.65 -14.00 -7.12
N ALA A 132 -3.00 -13.74 -6.00
CA ALA A 132 -2.46 -14.77 -5.11
C ALA A 132 -2.73 -14.51 -3.63
N ALA A 133 -3.17 -13.29 -3.27
CA ALA A 133 -3.50 -12.99 -1.89
C ALA A 133 -4.88 -13.58 -1.52
N PRO A 134 -5.03 -14.12 -0.29
CA PRO A 134 -6.33 -14.51 0.23
C PRO A 134 -7.32 -13.34 0.21
N PRO A 135 -8.62 -13.61 0.02
CA PRO A 135 -9.63 -12.56 0.06
C PRO A 135 -9.70 -11.92 1.46
N PRO A 136 -10.00 -10.61 1.55
CA PRO A 136 -10.16 -9.94 2.83
C PRO A 136 -11.31 -10.54 3.64
N PRO A 137 -11.17 -10.72 4.97
CA PRO A 137 -12.27 -11.05 5.85
C PRO A 137 -13.39 -10.01 5.73
N ALA A 138 -14.65 -10.46 5.89
CA ALA A 138 -15.82 -9.59 5.83
C ALA A 138 -15.82 -8.46 6.88
N SER A 139 -15.01 -8.57 7.93
CA SER A 139 -14.87 -7.60 9.02
C SER A 139 -13.41 -7.23 9.24
N MET A 140 -12.67 -7.00 8.16
CA MET A 140 -11.27 -6.62 8.26
C MET A 140 -11.16 -5.27 8.97
N PRO A 141 -10.46 -5.18 10.12
CA PRO A 141 -10.12 -3.87 10.67
C PRO A 141 -9.27 -3.13 9.65
N ALA A 142 -9.45 -1.82 9.54
CA ALA A 142 -8.58 -0.98 8.73
C ALA A 142 -7.12 -1.31 9.08
N ALA A 143 -6.27 -1.42 8.05
CA ALA A 143 -4.84 -1.69 8.18
C ALA A 143 -4.27 -0.78 9.27
N THR A 144 -3.97 -1.36 10.43
CA THR A 144 -3.42 -0.59 11.54
C THR A 144 -1.92 -0.55 11.32
N ILE A 145 -1.43 0.60 10.87
CA ILE A 145 0.01 0.86 10.82
C ILE A 145 0.54 0.67 12.25
N PRO A 146 1.58 -0.16 12.46
CA PRO A 146 2.18 -0.30 13.78
C PRO A 146 2.60 1.07 14.32
N ALA A 147 2.35 1.35 15.60
CA ALA A 147 2.62 2.69 16.17
C ALA A 147 4.12 3.09 16.12
N THR A 148 5.01 2.10 15.99
CA THR A 148 6.46 2.28 15.85
C THR A 148 6.92 2.36 14.39
N ALA A 149 6.02 2.21 13.43
CA ALA A 149 6.38 2.17 12.02
C ALA A 149 6.72 3.56 11.48
N ILE A 150 7.70 3.62 10.58
CA ILE A 150 8.11 4.84 9.89
C ILE A 150 7.36 4.90 8.56
N PRO A 151 6.61 5.98 8.26
CA PRO A 151 5.93 6.13 6.97
C PRO A 151 6.91 6.02 5.80
N ALA A 152 6.54 5.29 4.75
CA ALA A 152 7.40 5.07 3.59
C ALA A 152 7.37 6.25 2.61
N GLY A 153 6.21 6.87 2.44
CA GLY A 153 6.02 7.95 1.47
C GLY A 153 6.97 9.13 1.71
N PRO A 154 7.22 9.96 0.68
CA PRO A 154 8.07 11.12 0.82
C PRO A 154 7.56 11.92 2.02
N THR A 155 8.46 12.18 2.96
CA THR A 155 8.17 13.10 4.04
C THR A 155 7.85 14.40 3.33
N SER A 156 6.57 14.78 3.30
CA SER A 156 6.21 16.14 2.95
C SER A 156 6.86 16.98 4.02
N VAL A 157 8.11 17.39 3.77
CA VAL A 157 8.60 18.64 4.30
C VAL A 157 7.54 19.62 3.82
N LEU A 158 6.63 19.98 4.71
CA LEU A 158 6.10 21.31 4.67
C LEU A 158 7.36 22.16 4.68
N SER A 159 7.79 22.54 3.47
CA SER A 159 8.67 23.66 3.24
C SER A 159 7.92 24.85 3.81
N SER A 160 7.96 25.00 5.12
CA SER A 160 8.02 26.29 5.76
C SER A 160 9.39 26.88 5.44
N THR A 161 9.63 27.08 4.14
CA THR A 161 10.41 28.23 3.72
C THR A 161 9.67 29.40 4.37
N PRO A 162 10.26 30.16 5.30
CA PRO A 162 9.68 31.42 5.69
C PRO A 162 9.49 32.17 4.38
N ALA A 163 8.26 32.59 4.10
CA ALA A 163 8.00 33.53 3.04
C ALA A 163 8.88 34.74 3.35
N ILE A 164 10.04 34.84 2.71
CA ILE A 164 10.80 36.07 2.70
C ILE A 164 9.92 36.99 1.87
N THR A 165 9.12 37.78 2.57
CA THR A 165 8.43 38.93 2.03
C THR A 165 9.50 39.82 1.43
N SER A 166 9.79 39.59 0.15
CA SER A 166 10.60 40.47 -0.67
C SER A 166 9.76 41.74 -0.84
N ALA A 167 9.87 42.64 0.13
CA ALA A 167 9.45 44.00 -0.01
C ALA A 167 10.21 44.59 -1.20
N ALA A 168 9.48 44.87 -2.28
CA ALA A 168 9.97 45.69 -3.36
C ALA A 168 10.46 47.03 -2.78
N PRO A 169 11.64 47.55 -3.17
CA PRO A 169 12.02 48.89 -2.82
C PRO A 169 11.09 49.88 -3.53
N THR A 170 10.43 50.70 -2.71
CA THR A 170 9.64 51.87 -3.10
C THR A 170 10.47 52.84 -3.95
N PRO A 171 9.95 53.39 -5.06
CA PRO A 171 10.62 54.48 -5.75
C PRO A 171 10.51 55.76 -4.93
N SER A 172 11.65 56.35 -4.58
CA SER A 172 11.74 57.69 -3.98
C SER A 172 11.84 58.74 -5.09
N PRO A 173 11.15 59.89 -5.00
CA PRO A 173 11.18 60.92 -6.04
C PRO A 173 12.32 61.95 -5.84
N SER A 174 12.92 62.31 -6.97
CA SER A 174 13.42 63.62 -7.42
C SER A 174 14.33 64.49 -6.53
N ALA A 175 15.55 64.72 -7.04
CA ALA A 175 16.20 66.03 -7.23
C ALA A 175 17.32 65.77 -8.27
N ASP A 176 17.18 66.24 -9.52
CA ASP A 176 17.68 67.53 -10.01
C ASP A 176 19.17 67.70 -9.74
N ASP A 177 19.99 67.59 -10.79
CA ASP A 177 21.22 68.36 -11.03
C ASP A 177 21.74 68.06 -12.47
N ASP A 178 21.48 69.03 -13.35
CA ASP A 178 22.36 69.65 -14.35
C ASP A 178 23.28 68.77 -15.25
N ASP A 179 23.07 68.74 -16.56
CA ASP A 179 23.64 69.65 -17.59
C ASP A 179 25.14 69.42 -17.81
N ASP A 180 25.49 68.66 -18.86
CA ASP A 180 26.77 68.78 -19.57
C ASP A 180 26.68 68.13 -20.97
N ASP A 181 26.48 69.02 -21.95
CA ASP A 181 26.97 69.01 -23.33
C ASP A 181 27.58 67.72 -23.91
N ILE A 182 26.92 67.14 -24.93
CA ILE A 182 27.65 66.42 -25.99
C ILE A 182 27.22 66.96 -27.37
N PRO A 183 28.11 67.68 -28.07
CA PRO A 183 27.86 68.15 -29.42
C PRO A 183 27.93 66.99 -30.42
N PHE A 184 27.06 67.10 -31.42
CA PHE A 184 27.09 66.33 -32.66
C PHE A 184 28.51 66.24 -33.23
N CYS A 185 29.00 65.02 -33.42
CA CYS A 185 29.97 64.72 -34.46
C CYS A 185 29.24 63.93 -35.54
N ASP A 186 29.05 64.60 -36.68
CA ASP A 186 28.87 64.01 -38.00
C ASP A 186 29.86 62.85 -38.23
N GLU A 187 29.46 61.81 -38.95
CA GLU A 187 30.07 61.51 -40.25
C GLU A 187 29.43 60.27 -40.94
N LEU A 188 29.06 60.52 -42.21
CA LEU A 188 28.79 59.62 -43.36
C LEU A 188 27.37 59.06 -43.58
#